data_AF-A0A7D5KJV7-F1
#
_entry.id   AF-A0A7D5KJV7-F1
#
_cell.length_a   1.000
_cell.length_b   1.000
_cell.length_c   1.000
_cell.angle_alpha   90.00
_cell.angle_beta   90.00
_cell.angle_gamma   90.00
#
_symmetry.space_group_name_H-M   'P 1'
#
loop_
_entity.id
_entity.type
_entity.pdbx_description
1 polymer ?
#
loop_
_entity_poly.entity_id
_entity_poly.type
_entity_poly.pdbx_seq_one_letter_code
_entity_poly.pdbx_strand_id
1 'polypeptide(L)' 'MVPLFGAIPGGPELLIVFLMFGAFGLLIPVGVAYWVYQDATARRNDNATVWAIATVVAGLFAWIVGAPAVALLYVLVGRE' A
#
# COMPACT_ATOMS: atom_id res chain seq x y z
N MET A 1 -14.93 -14.76 29.67
CA MET A 1 -14.85 -13.86 28.51
C MET A 1 -15.20 -14.65 27.26
N VAL A 2 -16.13 -14.10 26.47
CA VAL A 2 -16.79 -14.65 25.25
C VAL A 2 -16.09 -14.02 24.02
N PRO A 3 -16.06 -14.65 22.83
CA PRO A 3 -14.86 -14.71 22.00
C PRO A 3 -14.52 -13.46 21.19
N LEU A 4 -13.21 -13.32 20.92
CA LEU A 4 -12.58 -12.24 20.13
C LEU A 4 -12.87 -12.30 18.62
N PHE A 5 -13.42 -13.41 18.09
CA PHE A 5 -13.99 -13.53 16.73
C PHE A 5 -14.98 -14.71 16.69
N GLY A 6 -16.07 -14.65 17.48
CA GLY A 6 -17.18 -15.61 17.37
C GLY A 6 -17.83 -15.64 15.97
N ALA A 7 -18.98 -16.30 15.81
CA ALA A 7 -19.63 -16.47 14.49
C ALA A 7 -19.92 -15.15 13.76
N ILE A 8 -20.06 -14.03 14.48
CA ILE A 8 -20.21 -12.68 13.94
C ILE A 8 -19.41 -11.72 14.85
N PRO A 9 -18.35 -11.06 14.35
CA PRO A 9 -17.58 -10.08 15.12
C PRO A 9 -18.45 -8.89 15.57
N GLY A 10 -18.25 -8.44 16.83
CA GLY A 10 -18.97 -7.32 17.45
C GLY A 10 -18.06 -6.11 17.73
N GLY A 11 -18.58 -5.12 18.47
CA GLY A 11 -18.03 -3.77 18.63
C GLY A 11 -16.49 -3.62 18.58
N PRO A 12 -15.73 -4.04 19.61
CA PRO A 12 -14.28 -3.90 19.63
C PRO A 12 -13.56 -4.70 18.54
N GLU A 13 -14.08 -5.88 18.18
CA GLU A 13 -13.51 -6.74 17.16
C GLU A 13 -13.58 -6.10 15.78
N LEU A 14 -14.69 -5.44 15.44
CA LEU A 14 -14.85 -4.69 14.19
C LEU A 14 -13.92 -3.47 14.13
N LEU A 15 -13.69 -2.80 15.27
CA LEU A 15 -12.72 -1.72 15.34
C LEU A 15 -11.30 -2.24 15.05
N ILE A 16 -10.92 -3.39 15.61
CA ILE A 16 -9.62 -4.01 15.34
C ILE A 16 -9.50 -4.40 13.87
N VAL A 17 -10.52 -5.01 13.28
CA VAL A 17 -10.53 -5.35 11.84
C VAL A 17 -10.42 -4.09 10.98
N PHE A 18 -11.18 -3.04 11.29
CA PHE A 18 -11.11 -1.77 10.56
C PHE A 18 -9.73 -1.13 10.67
N LEU A 19 -9.15 -1.08 11.87
CA LEU A 19 -7.81 -0.54 12.07
C LEU A 19 -6.76 -1.40 11.38
N MET A 20 -6.90 -2.72 11.38
CA MET A 20 -5.97 -3.60 10.69
C MET A 20 -6.06 -3.40 9.18
N PHE A 21 -7.25 -3.51 8.58
CA PHE A 21 -7.43 -3.36 7.14
C PHE A 21 -7.13 -1.93 6.66
N GLY A 22 -7.53 -0.92 7.43
CA GLY A 22 -7.29 0.49 7.13
C GLY A 22 -5.82 0.87 7.31
N ALA A 23 -5.20 0.49 8.42
CA ALA A 23 -3.80 0.81 8.67
C ALA A 23 -2.89 0.06 7.70
N PHE A 24 -3.00 -1.26 7.56
CA PHE A 24 -2.15 -1.99 6.61
C PHE A 24 -2.50 -1.65 5.16
N GLY A 25 -3.77 -1.42 4.85
CA GLY A 25 -4.22 -0.98 3.54
C GLY A 25 -3.71 0.40 3.12
N LEU A 26 -3.28 1.24 4.06
CA LEU A 26 -2.68 2.55 3.77
C LEU A 26 -1.15 2.54 3.93
N LEU A 27 -0.66 1.98 5.04
CA LEU A 27 0.76 1.99 5.39
C LEU A 27 1.60 1.21 4.39
N ILE A 28 1.11 0.08 3.89
CA ILE A 28 1.86 -0.71 2.90
C ILE A 28 1.98 0.07 1.58
N PRO A 29 0.89 0.55 0.93
CA PRO A 29 1.02 1.34 -0.29
C PRO A 29 1.86 2.60 -0.13
N VAL A 30 1.71 3.32 0.98
CA VAL A 30 2.48 4.54 1.25
C VAL A 30 3.96 4.22 1.47
N GLY A 31 4.28 3.17 2.21
CA GLY A 31 5.67 2.73 2.42
C GLY A 31 6.35 2.31 1.12
N VAL A 32 5.65 1.55 0.27
CA VAL A 32 6.17 1.16 -1.06
C VAL A 32 6.33 2.39 -1.96
N ALA A 33 5.35 3.29 -1.99
CA ALA A 33 5.42 4.52 -2.77
C ALA A 33 6.58 5.43 -2.32
N TYR A 34 6.83 5.52 -1.02
CA TYR A 34 7.99 6.25 -0.48
C TYR A 34 9.30 5.66 -0.99
N TRP A 35 9.44 4.33 -0.95
CA TRP A 35 10.62 3.66 -1.51
C TRP A 35 10.78 3.92 -3.02
N VAL A 36 9.70 3.77 -3.80
CA VAL A 36 9.70 4.06 -5.25
C VAL A 36 10.12 5.51 -5.52
N TYR A 37 9.57 6.46 -4.77
CA TYR A 37 9.91 7.88 -4.90
C TYR A 37 11.38 8.16 -4.62
N GLN A 38 11.92 7.60 -3.53
CA GLN A 38 13.33 7.79 -3.15
C GLN A 38 14.28 7.18 -4.18
N ASP A 39 14.01 5.95 -4.65
CA ASP A 39 14.83 5.30 -5.69
C ASP A 39 14.77 6.07 -7.02
N ALA A 40 13.58 6.52 -7.43
CA ALA A 40 13.40 7.30 -8.66
C ALA A 40 14.07 8.67 -8.59
N THR A 41 13.96 9.35 -7.44
CA THR A 41 14.60 10.65 -7.22
C THR A 41 16.12 10.53 -7.21
N ALA A 42 16.66 9.49 -6.57
CA ALA A 42 18.11 9.22 -6.57
C ALA A 42 18.67 9.00 -7.98
N ARG A 43 17.84 8.46 -8.88
CA ARG A 43 18.16 8.25 -10.31
C ARG A 43 17.90 9.46 -11.20
N ARG A 44 17.39 10.57 -10.64
CA ARG A 44 16.95 11.77 -11.38
C ARG A 44 15.88 11.45 -12.43
N ASN A 45 14.99 10.51 -12.13
CA ASN A 45 13.84 10.22 -12.98
C ASN A 45 12.81 11.35 -12.86
N ASP A 46 12.52 12.03 -13.98
CA ASP A 46 11.57 13.15 -14.06
C ASP A 46 10.14 12.76 -13.62
N ASN A 47 9.81 11.47 -13.68
CA ASN A 47 8.50 10.91 -13.35
C ASN A 47 8.42 10.34 -11.92
N ALA A 48 9.37 10.63 -11.03
CA ALA A 48 9.41 10.08 -9.66
C ALA A 48 8.08 10.25 -8.90
N THR A 49 7.47 11.44 -8.98
CA THR A 49 6.19 11.74 -8.33
C THR A 49 5.04 10.91 -8.93
N VAL A 50 5.04 10.71 -10.25
CA VAL A 50 4.00 9.93 -10.95
C VAL A 50 4.07 8.47 -10.50
N TRP A 51 5.25 7.88 -10.42
CA TRP A 51 5.45 6.52 -9.95
C TRP A 51 5.00 6.32 -8.50
N ALA A 52 5.29 7.29 -7.63
CA ALA A 52 4.86 7.26 -6.24
C ALA A 52 3.32 7.32 -6.12
N ILE A 53 2.69 8.27 -6.82
CA ILE A 53 1.23 8.42 -6.82
C ILE A 53 0.56 7.17 -7.38
N ALA A 54 1.04 6.65 -8.52
CA ALA A 54 0.52 5.43 -9.12
C ALA A 54 0.59 4.25 -8.15
N THR A 55 1.68 4.14 -7.39
CA THR A 55 1.87 3.09 -6.38
C THR A 55 0.83 3.18 -5.25
N VAL A 56 0.60 4.38 -4.71
CA VAL A 56 -0.43 4.58 -3.67
C VAL A 56 -1.83 4.29 -4.22
N VAL A 57 -2.17 4.87 -5.37
CA VAL A 57 -3.50 4.70 -5.99
C VAL A 57 -3.76 3.23 -6.28
N ALA A 58 -2.82 2.52 -6.91
CA ALA A 58 -2.98 1.10 -7.16
C ALA A 58 -3.13 0.31 -5.86
N GLY A 59 -2.33 0.60 -4.84
CA GLY A 59 -2.45 -0.05 -3.53
C GLY A 59 -3.77 0.22 -2.81
N LEU A 60 -4.40 1.37 -3.01
CA LEU A 60 -5.72 1.66 -2.44
C LEU A 60 -6.84 0.86 -3.13
N PHE A 61 -6.80 0.74 -4.46
CA PHE A 61 -7.87 0.08 -5.22
C PHE A 61 -7.68 -1.42 -5.40
N ALA A 62 -6.43 -1.89 -5.40
CA ALA A 62 -6.08 -3.30 -5.54
C ALA A 62 -5.28 -3.81 -4.34
N TRP A 63 -5.57 -3.28 -3.16
CA TRP A 63 -5.09 -3.68 -1.82
C TRP A 63 -3.71 -4.35 -1.83
N ILE A 64 -3.65 -5.69 -1.70
CA ILE A 64 -2.40 -6.45 -1.58
C ILE A 64 -1.57 -6.43 -2.87
N VAL A 65 -2.20 -6.41 -4.05
CA VAL A 65 -1.49 -6.62 -5.33
C VAL A 65 -1.15 -5.32 -6.04
N GLY A 66 -1.89 -4.23 -5.79
CA GLY A 66 -1.77 -2.99 -6.56
C GLY A 66 -0.44 -2.27 -6.38
N ALA A 67 -0.07 -1.96 -5.13
CA ALA A 67 1.21 -1.30 -4.86
C ALA A 67 2.41 -2.16 -5.29
N PRO A 68 2.47 -3.47 -5.00
CA PRO A 68 3.53 -4.34 -5.51
C PRO A 68 3.57 -4.42 -7.04
N ALA A 69 2.42 -4.48 -7.73
CA ALA A 69 2.39 -4.52 -9.19
C ALA A 69 2.98 -3.25 -9.80
N VAL A 70 2.61 -2.07 -9.30
CA VAL A 70 3.20 -0.81 -9.80
C VAL A 70 4.68 -0.70 -9.44
N ALA A 71 5.08 -1.12 -8.24
CA ALA A 71 6.48 -1.14 -7.86
C ALA A 71 7.31 -2.08 -8.76
N LEU A 72 6.77 -3.23 -9.14
CA LEU A 72 7.39 -4.13 -10.11
C LEU A 72 7.48 -3.49 -11.49
N LEU A 73 6.42 -2.84 -11.97
CA LEU A 73 6.44 -2.10 -13.24
C LEU A 73 7.49 -0.98 -13.21
N TYR A 74 7.60 -0.27 -12.10
CA TYR A 74 8.67 0.73 -11.90
C TYR A 74 10.05 0.08 -11.99
N VAL A 75 10.29 -1.03 -11.31
CA VAL A 75 11.60 -1.71 -11.37
C VAL A 75 11.93 -2.20 -12.77
N LEU A 76 10.95 -2.69 -13.53
CA LEU A 76 11.14 -3.28 -14.86
C LEU A 76 11.27 -2.24 -15.98
N VAL A 77 10.56 -1.11 -15.87
CA VAL A 77 10.40 -0.14 -16.98
C VAL A 77 10.80 1.28 -16.57
N GLY A 78 10.63 1.65 -15.30
CA GLY A 78 10.85 3.01 -14.81
C GLY A 78 12.19 3.24 -14.12
N ARG A 79 13.02 2.21 -13.92
CA ARG A 79 14.22 2.26 -13.06
C ARG A 79 15.52 2.64 -13.79
N GLU A 80 15.39 3.22 -14.98
CA GLU A 80 16.49 3.70 -15.80
C GLU A 80 17.14 4.96 -15.20
#